data_AF-A0A7V4GAP6-F1
#
_entry.id   AF-A0A7V4GAP6-F1
#
_cell.length_a   1.000
_cell.length_b   1.000
_cell.length_c   1.000
_cell.angle_alpha   90.00
_cell.angle_beta   90.00
_cell.angle_gamma   90.00
#
_symmetry.space_group_name_H-M   'P 1'
#
loop_
_entity.id
_entity.type
_entity.pdbx_description
1 polymer ?
#
loop_
_entity_poly.entity_id
_entity_poly.type
_entity_poly.pdbx_seq_one_letter_code
_entity_poly.pdbx_strand_id
1 'polypeptide(L)'
;MGSLHPGRHVLVSILGLVFSGCHDWTTTGAGDAVGDAIDTTDGDGTVDGPPDAPADSDDSADRADADDGGADVDDGGADVREDVGPEAVTTCGDGILDPGEDCERGQEVACVTRCGTRSVVHCPGDCRAPPPDTCPPPPEVCNGRDDDCSGAPDDPDGVCPGCVVVAPVEGHVYHFCEAQRWLDAGAICRDRGLHLVAIDDEWENEEVSSLAARLGPGRWWMGLNDREREGAWVWDGTMLPPRYTNWAVGQPDNSGEEDCGELLFEDDRWNDAPCEIRQPFVCEYP
;
A
#
# COMPACT_ATOMS: atom_id res chain seq x y z
N MET A 1 35.54 -58.31 25.54
CA MET A 1 34.06 -58.31 25.59
C MET A 1 33.70 -56.88 25.99
N GLY A 2 33.46 -55.93 25.08
CA GLY A 2 32.49 -55.94 23.97
C GLY A 2 31.31 -55.06 24.42
N SER A 3 30.82 -54.05 23.70
CA SER A 3 31.18 -53.55 22.36
C SER A 3 30.93 -52.03 22.28
N LEU A 4 31.67 -51.31 21.44
CA LEU A 4 31.22 -50.00 20.95
C LEU A 4 29.97 -50.19 20.07
N HIS A 5 29.10 -49.18 20.03
CA HIS A 5 28.21 -48.90 18.89
C HIS A 5 28.12 -47.37 18.67
N PRO A 6 28.27 -46.88 17.42
CA PRO A 6 28.22 -45.46 17.09
C PRO A 6 26.77 -44.97 16.84
N GLY A 7 26.61 -43.65 16.69
CA GLY A 7 25.32 -43.00 16.53
C GLY A 7 24.64 -43.22 15.17
N ARG A 8 23.44 -42.65 15.03
CA ARG A 8 22.71 -42.55 13.76
C ARG A 8 22.25 -41.12 13.55
N HIS A 9 22.69 -40.54 12.44
CA HIS A 9 22.09 -39.33 11.89
C HIS A 9 20.63 -39.62 11.52
N VAL A 10 19.72 -38.69 11.82
CA VAL A 10 18.36 -38.69 11.27
C VAL A 10 18.39 -37.76 10.05
N LEU A 11 18.47 -38.35 8.87
CA LEU A 11 18.08 -37.69 7.63
C LEU A 11 16.55 -37.65 7.59
N VAL A 12 15.96 -36.47 7.67
CA VAL A 12 14.55 -36.26 7.32
C VAL A 12 14.48 -36.06 5.81
N SER A 13 14.21 -37.15 5.09
CA SER A 13 13.93 -37.08 3.65
C SER A 13 12.51 -36.57 3.42
N ILE A 14 12.39 -35.44 2.74
CA ILE A 14 11.11 -34.95 2.21
C ILE A 14 10.61 -35.95 1.15
N LEU A 15 9.42 -36.50 1.35
CA LEU A 15 8.69 -37.23 0.32
C LEU A 15 7.22 -36.79 0.36
N GLY A 16 6.77 -36.12 -0.71
CA GLY A 16 5.40 -35.67 -0.82
C GLY A 16 4.41 -36.83 -0.97
N LEU A 17 3.21 -36.67 -0.41
CA LEU A 17 2.07 -37.54 -0.66
C LEU A 17 0.89 -36.69 -1.13
N VAL A 18 0.63 -36.76 -2.44
CA VAL A 18 -0.60 -36.27 -3.05
C VAL A 18 -1.65 -37.36 -2.90
N PHE A 19 -2.78 -37.09 -2.25
CA PHE A 19 -3.98 -37.91 -2.38
C PHE A 19 -5.25 -37.07 -2.37
N SER A 20 -5.98 -37.11 -3.48
CA SER A 20 -7.36 -36.64 -3.58
C SER A 20 -8.30 -37.49 -2.72
N GLY A 21 -9.36 -36.88 -2.18
CA GLY A 21 -10.35 -37.61 -1.40
C GLY A 21 -11.58 -36.78 -1.04
N CYS A 22 -12.41 -36.43 -2.03
CA CYS A 22 -13.72 -35.84 -1.75
C CYS A 22 -14.62 -36.88 -1.04
N HIS A 23 -15.34 -36.47 0.00
CA HIS A 23 -16.62 -37.08 0.35
C HIS A 23 -17.63 -36.05 0.85
N ASP A 24 -18.65 -35.85 0.01
CA ASP A 24 -19.90 -35.17 0.31
C ASP A 24 -20.78 -36.09 1.19
N TRP A 25 -21.34 -35.54 2.27
CA TRP A 25 -22.48 -36.11 3.00
C TRP A 25 -23.54 -35.02 3.26
N THR A 26 -24.22 -34.62 2.19
CA THR A 26 -25.59 -34.12 2.29
C THR A 26 -26.50 -35.20 2.90
N THR A 27 -27.44 -34.81 3.77
CA THR A 27 -28.89 -34.98 3.54
C THR A 27 -29.75 -34.52 4.71
N THR A 28 -30.73 -33.65 4.39
CA THR A 28 -32.11 -33.55 4.95
C THR A 28 -32.30 -33.42 6.47
N GLY A 29 -33.13 -32.51 6.98
CA GLY A 29 -34.10 -31.59 6.36
C GLY A 29 -34.93 -30.98 7.50
N ALA A 30 -36.11 -30.37 7.32
CA ALA A 30 -36.87 -29.89 6.17
C ALA A 30 -37.94 -28.93 6.76
N GLY A 31 -38.42 -27.92 6.05
CA GLY A 31 -39.42 -27.01 6.63
C GLY A 31 -39.66 -25.71 5.89
N ASP A 32 -40.11 -25.79 4.63
CA ASP A 32 -40.71 -24.66 3.93
C ASP A 32 -41.92 -24.07 4.69
N ALA A 33 -42.08 -22.74 4.68
CA ALA A 33 -43.33 -22.09 4.24
C ALA A 33 -43.28 -20.54 4.25
N VAL A 34 -43.34 -19.96 3.05
CA VAL A 34 -44.28 -18.89 2.61
C VAL A 34 -44.78 -17.82 3.60
N GLY A 35 -44.67 -16.53 3.22
CA GLY A 35 -45.66 -15.52 3.62
C GLY A 35 -45.21 -14.05 3.57
N ASP A 36 -45.75 -13.27 2.63
CA ASP A 36 -45.72 -11.80 2.64
C ASP A 36 -46.44 -11.23 3.88
N ALA A 37 -45.97 -10.06 4.36
CA ALA A 37 -46.85 -8.90 4.58
C ALA A 37 -46.04 -7.61 4.72
N ILE A 38 -46.52 -6.56 4.04
CA ILE A 38 -46.10 -5.16 4.20
C ILE A 38 -46.94 -4.56 5.33
N ASP A 39 -46.36 -3.69 6.17
CA ASP A 39 -47.15 -2.79 7.03
C ASP A 39 -46.71 -1.33 6.80
N THR A 40 -47.70 -0.44 6.74
CA THR A 40 -47.59 0.97 6.37
C THR A 40 -48.51 1.81 7.23
N THR A 41 -47.95 2.75 7.97
CA THR A 41 -48.57 4.01 8.42
C THR A 41 -47.43 4.99 8.74
N ASP A 42 -47.51 6.32 8.65
CA ASP A 42 -48.32 7.36 7.97
C ASP A 42 -48.22 8.61 8.86
N GLY A 43 -48.18 9.82 8.26
CA GLY A 43 -48.13 11.11 8.99
C GLY A 43 -46.77 11.83 8.83
N ASP A 44 -46.52 12.59 7.77
CA ASP A 44 -47.13 13.87 7.34
C ASP A 44 -46.69 15.09 8.19
N GLY A 45 -46.38 16.19 7.48
CA GLY A 45 -45.73 17.38 8.04
C GLY A 45 -45.12 18.34 6.99
N THR A 46 -45.84 18.63 5.90
CA THR A 46 -45.57 19.83 5.07
C THR A 46 -46.10 21.08 5.84
N VAL A 47 -45.50 22.27 5.83
CA VAL A 47 -45.47 23.38 4.83
C VAL A 47 -44.70 24.57 5.49
N ASP A 48 -44.28 25.69 4.88
CA ASP A 48 -44.36 26.25 3.51
C ASP A 48 -43.12 27.18 3.26
N GLY A 49 -43.14 28.01 2.20
CA GLY A 49 -42.07 28.93 1.77
C GLY A 49 -41.93 30.34 2.43
N PRO A 50 -41.02 31.18 1.88
CA PRO A 50 -40.56 32.45 2.50
C PRO A 50 -41.28 33.72 1.99
N PRO A 51 -41.21 34.86 2.72
CA PRO A 51 -41.63 36.18 2.24
C PRO A 51 -40.48 37.13 1.86
N ASP A 52 -40.78 38.09 0.97
CA ASP A 52 -39.88 39.08 0.36
C ASP A 52 -39.53 40.34 1.20
N ALA A 53 -38.50 41.07 0.71
CA ALA A 53 -38.33 42.54 0.77
C ALA A 53 -37.92 43.19 2.13
N PRO A 54 -37.37 44.44 2.16
CA PRO A 54 -37.32 45.47 1.10
C PRO A 54 -35.93 46.09 0.81
N ALA A 55 -35.92 47.19 0.06
CA ALA A 55 -34.77 47.88 -0.52
C ALA A 55 -34.51 49.28 0.07
N ASP A 56 -33.28 49.77 -0.12
CA ASP A 56 -32.77 51.15 -0.07
C ASP A 56 -31.30 51.09 -0.60
N SER A 57 -30.59 52.10 -1.11
CA SER A 57 -30.80 53.37 -1.82
C SER A 57 -29.45 54.12 -1.71
N ASP A 58 -28.87 54.61 -2.81
CA ASP A 58 -27.73 55.58 -2.95
C ASP A 58 -27.06 55.28 -4.32
N ASP A 59 -27.24 56.02 -5.41
CA ASP A 59 -27.01 57.45 -5.70
C ASP A 59 -25.53 57.85 -5.88
N SER A 60 -25.10 57.92 -7.15
CA SER A 60 -24.13 58.89 -7.66
C SER A 60 -24.18 58.91 -9.20
N ALA A 61 -24.16 60.11 -9.77
CA ALA A 61 -24.37 60.34 -11.20
C ALA A 61 -23.07 60.25 -12.02
N ASP A 62 -23.22 60.05 -13.33
CA ASP A 62 -22.78 61.10 -14.26
C ASP A 62 -23.52 61.03 -15.62
N ARG A 63 -23.63 62.19 -16.28
CA ARG A 63 -24.31 62.36 -17.58
C ARG A 63 -23.31 62.80 -18.66
N ALA A 64 -23.41 62.23 -19.86
CA ALA A 64 -23.06 62.93 -21.09
C ALA A 64 -23.76 62.29 -22.31
N ASP A 65 -24.78 62.97 -22.83
CA ASP A 65 -25.31 62.72 -24.18
C ASP A 65 -24.41 63.39 -25.23
N ALA A 66 -24.21 62.73 -26.38
CA ALA A 66 -24.00 63.40 -27.67
C ALA A 66 -24.19 62.42 -28.85
N ASP A 67 -25.24 62.66 -29.65
CA ASP A 67 -25.33 62.22 -31.05
C ASP A 67 -24.18 62.83 -31.88
N ASP A 68 -23.69 62.08 -32.87
CA ASP A 68 -23.86 62.48 -34.29
C ASP A 68 -23.71 61.24 -35.20
N GLY A 69 -24.43 61.24 -36.33
CA GLY A 69 -24.44 60.15 -37.30
C GLY A 69 -23.46 60.35 -38.45
N GLY A 70 -23.23 59.30 -39.24
CA GLY A 70 -22.43 59.35 -40.46
C GLY A 70 -22.58 58.07 -41.28
N ALA A 71 -23.04 58.20 -42.51
CA ALA A 71 -23.49 57.08 -43.34
C ALA A 71 -22.43 56.53 -44.29
N ASP A 72 -22.61 55.25 -44.64
CA ASP A 72 -22.40 54.60 -45.94
C ASP A 72 -21.24 55.04 -46.86
N VAL A 73 -20.29 54.11 -47.06
CA VAL A 73 -19.67 53.91 -48.39
C VAL A 73 -19.61 52.41 -48.67
N ASP A 74 -20.50 51.94 -49.54
CA ASP A 74 -20.30 50.70 -50.30
C ASP A 74 -19.20 50.93 -51.34
N ASP A 75 -18.21 50.05 -51.42
CA ASP A 75 -17.43 49.87 -52.65
C ASP A 75 -17.08 48.38 -52.81
N GLY A 76 -17.73 47.74 -53.78
CA GLY A 76 -17.66 46.29 -53.99
C GLY A 76 -16.38 45.87 -54.69
N GLY A 77 -15.54 45.10 -54.01
CA GLY A 77 -14.37 44.43 -54.58
C GLY A 77 -14.46 42.92 -54.38
N ALA A 78 -15.02 42.19 -55.34
CA ALA A 78 -14.95 40.74 -55.35
C ALA A 78 -13.60 40.28 -55.91
N ASP A 79 -12.77 39.62 -55.10
CA ASP A 79 -11.77 38.70 -55.65
C ASP A 79 -11.34 37.61 -54.65
N VAL A 80 -11.14 36.41 -55.21
CA VAL A 80 -10.45 35.21 -54.68
C VAL A 80 -10.83 34.69 -53.28
N ARG A 81 -11.43 33.50 -53.27
CA ARG A 81 -11.44 32.58 -52.12
C ARG A 81 -10.02 32.06 -51.86
N GLU A 82 -9.41 32.37 -50.72
CA GLU A 82 -8.50 31.45 -49.98
C GLU A 82 -8.09 32.06 -48.63
N ASP A 83 -9.06 32.29 -47.75
CA ASP A 83 -8.81 32.28 -46.30
C ASP A 83 -9.56 31.08 -45.70
N VAL A 84 -8.95 29.91 -45.91
CA VAL A 84 -9.03 28.86 -44.90
C VAL A 84 -8.29 29.44 -43.70
N GLY A 85 -9.03 30.10 -42.80
CA GLY A 85 -8.48 30.50 -41.51
C GLY A 85 -7.84 29.26 -40.88
N PRO A 86 -6.71 29.37 -40.18
CA PRO A 86 -5.95 28.21 -39.73
C PRO A 86 -6.77 27.45 -38.70
N GLU A 87 -7.52 26.46 -39.18
CA GLU A 87 -7.74 25.23 -38.43
C GLU A 87 -6.33 24.68 -38.21
N ALA A 88 -5.77 25.01 -37.05
CA ALA A 88 -4.55 24.39 -36.56
C ALA A 88 -4.82 22.89 -36.65
N VAL A 89 -4.15 22.23 -37.59
CA VAL A 89 -4.32 20.80 -37.80
C VAL A 89 -3.76 20.18 -36.52
N THR A 90 -4.67 19.74 -35.67
CA THR A 90 -4.39 19.23 -34.32
C THR A 90 -3.55 17.97 -34.53
N THR A 91 -2.23 18.14 -34.50
CA THR A 91 -1.28 17.14 -35.00
C THR A 91 -0.47 16.59 -33.86
N CYS A 92 -1.17 15.93 -32.94
CA CYS A 92 -0.64 14.99 -31.95
C CYS A 92 0.82 14.61 -32.21
N GLY A 93 1.74 15.05 -31.35
CA GLY A 93 3.17 14.83 -31.53
C GLY A 93 3.88 15.83 -32.45
N ASP A 94 3.39 17.07 -32.56
CA ASP A 94 4.16 18.20 -33.09
C ASP A 94 5.01 18.89 -31.99
N GLY A 95 4.78 18.53 -30.72
CA GLY A 95 5.46 19.06 -29.54
C GLY A 95 4.68 20.14 -28.79
N ILE A 96 3.42 20.40 -29.15
CA ILE A 96 2.55 21.41 -28.52
C ILE A 96 1.24 20.75 -28.10
N LEU A 97 1.00 20.63 -26.78
CA LEU A 97 -0.23 20.06 -26.25
C LEU A 97 -1.45 20.90 -26.66
N ASP A 98 -2.26 20.38 -27.58
CA ASP A 98 -3.39 21.08 -28.16
C ASP A 98 -4.69 20.96 -27.33
N PRO A 99 -5.67 21.88 -27.49
CA PRO A 99 -6.94 21.82 -26.78
C PRO A 99 -7.77 20.56 -27.11
N GLY A 100 -7.86 19.65 -26.15
CA GLY A 100 -8.61 18.39 -26.28
C GLY A 100 -7.75 17.15 -26.45
N GLU A 101 -6.43 17.30 -26.45
CA GLU A 101 -5.47 16.22 -26.25
C GLU A 101 -5.14 16.05 -24.76
N ASP A 102 -4.86 14.82 -24.32
CA ASP A 102 -4.51 14.54 -22.93
C ASP A 102 -2.97 14.60 -22.71
N CYS A 103 -2.19 14.37 -23.77
CA CYS A 103 -0.73 14.26 -23.74
C CYS A 103 -0.12 14.33 -25.16
N GLU A 104 1.14 14.74 -25.28
CA GLU A 104 1.89 14.70 -26.55
C GLU A 104 2.37 13.28 -26.92
N ARG A 105 2.40 12.92 -28.21
CA ARG A 105 2.87 11.58 -28.66
C ARG A 105 4.24 11.24 -28.06
N GLY A 106 4.32 10.12 -27.35
CA GLY A 106 5.55 9.62 -26.72
C GLY A 106 5.91 10.29 -25.38
N GLN A 107 5.21 11.35 -24.97
CA GLN A 107 5.31 11.92 -23.63
C GLN A 107 5.02 10.83 -22.58
N GLU A 108 5.82 10.80 -21.52
CA GLU A 108 5.55 9.95 -20.37
C GLU A 108 4.37 10.53 -19.57
N VAL A 109 3.33 9.73 -19.40
CA VAL A 109 2.15 10.02 -18.59
C VAL A 109 2.20 9.11 -17.37
N ALA A 110 2.20 9.72 -16.18
CA ALA A 110 2.15 8.98 -14.93
C ALA A 110 0.74 8.41 -14.71
N CYS A 111 0.67 7.19 -14.21
CA CYS A 111 -0.59 6.51 -13.91
C CYS A 111 -0.43 5.52 -12.74
N VAL A 112 -1.53 4.87 -12.39
CA VAL A 112 -1.63 3.96 -11.23
C VAL A 112 -2.15 2.61 -11.73
N THR A 113 -1.45 1.55 -11.36
CA THR A 113 -1.82 0.17 -11.70
C THR A 113 -3.03 -0.30 -10.89
N ARG A 114 -3.60 -1.46 -11.25
CA ARG A 114 -4.71 -2.08 -10.50
C ARG A 114 -4.39 -2.37 -9.03
N CYS A 115 -3.11 -2.50 -8.67
CA CYS A 115 -2.62 -2.76 -7.32
C CYS A 115 -2.20 -1.47 -6.57
N GLY A 116 -2.31 -0.30 -7.19
CA GLY A 116 -2.02 1.00 -6.55
C GLY A 116 -0.61 1.55 -6.79
N THR A 117 0.26 0.77 -7.43
CA THR A 117 1.64 1.16 -7.75
C THR A 117 1.69 2.20 -8.86
N ARG A 118 2.65 3.13 -8.77
CA ARG A 118 2.85 4.18 -9.79
C ARG A 118 3.64 3.63 -10.97
N SER A 119 3.14 3.86 -12.18
CA SER A 119 3.80 3.49 -13.43
C SER A 119 3.79 4.66 -14.42
N VAL A 120 4.44 4.45 -15.57
CA VAL A 120 4.45 5.39 -16.70
C VAL A 120 4.01 4.69 -17.98
N VAL A 121 3.22 5.40 -18.79
CA VAL A 121 2.88 5.01 -20.16
C VAL A 121 3.36 6.07 -21.13
N HIS A 122 3.86 5.67 -22.29
CA HIS A 122 4.08 6.61 -23.38
C HIS A 122 2.76 6.91 -24.07
N CYS A 123 2.45 8.20 -24.19
CA CYS A 123 1.24 8.67 -24.85
C CYS A 123 1.13 8.12 -26.28
N PRO A 124 -0.01 7.49 -26.65
CA PRO A 124 -0.20 6.85 -27.94
C PRO A 124 -0.29 7.87 -29.09
N GLY A 125 -0.33 7.34 -30.32
CA GLY A 125 -0.26 8.15 -31.54
C GLY A 125 -1.50 8.99 -31.86
N ASP A 126 -2.57 8.86 -31.06
CA ASP A 126 -3.84 9.59 -31.10
C ASP A 126 -4.01 10.57 -29.91
N CYS A 127 -2.96 10.79 -29.11
CA CYS A 127 -2.87 11.78 -28.04
C CYS A 127 -3.99 11.74 -26.98
N ARG A 128 -4.53 10.54 -26.79
CA ARG A 128 -5.46 10.20 -25.70
C ARG A 128 -4.71 9.42 -24.64
N ALA A 129 -4.79 9.85 -23.39
CA ALA A 129 -4.14 9.15 -22.29
C ALA A 129 -4.79 7.77 -22.13
N PRO A 130 -4.01 6.68 -22.01
CA PRO A 130 -4.58 5.37 -21.70
C PRO A 130 -5.37 5.43 -20.38
N PRO A 131 -6.53 4.75 -20.27
CA PRO A 131 -7.27 4.68 -19.00
C PRO A 131 -6.37 4.13 -17.88
N PRO A 132 -6.51 4.57 -16.61
CA PRO A 132 -5.64 4.14 -15.51
C PRO A 132 -5.48 2.62 -15.43
N ASP A 133 -6.58 1.89 -15.58
CA ASP A 133 -6.68 0.43 -15.54
C ASP A 133 -5.85 -0.30 -16.62
N THR A 134 -5.35 0.42 -17.63
CA THR A 134 -4.54 -0.14 -18.74
C THR A 134 -3.03 0.00 -18.51
N CYS A 135 -2.61 0.57 -17.39
CA CYS A 135 -1.19 0.81 -17.16
C CYS A 135 -0.39 -0.46 -16.93
N PRO A 136 0.74 -0.64 -17.65
CA PRO A 136 1.62 -1.77 -17.46
C PRO A 136 2.22 -1.66 -16.06
N PRO A 137 2.17 -2.71 -15.25
CA PRO A 137 2.71 -2.65 -13.92
C PRO A 137 4.25 -2.71 -14.00
N PRO A 138 4.96 -1.93 -13.15
CA PRO A 138 6.42 -1.92 -13.16
C PRO A 138 6.99 -3.27 -12.67
N PRO A 139 8.31 -3.51 -12.84
CA PRO A 139 8.98 -4.63 -12.22
C PRO A 139 8.95 -4.51 -10.68
N GLU A 140 8.84 -5.66 -10.01
CA GLU A 140 8.95 -5.78 -8.55
C GLU A 140 10.24 -5.18 -7.99
N VAL A 141 10.14 -4.49 -6.85
CA VAL A 141 11.27 -3.94 -6.10
C VAL A 141 11.06 -4.13 -4.60
N CYS A 142 12.04 -4.72 -3.90
CA CYS A 142 11.95 -5.14 -2.49
C CYS A 142 11.38 -4.05 -1.55
N ASN A 143 10.06 -4.03 -1.37
CA ASN A 143 9.35 -2.96 -0.66
C ASN A 143 8.05 -3.43 0.04
N GLY A 144 7.72 -4.73 -0.02
CA GLY A 144 6.53 -5.31 0.61
C GLY A 144 5.22 -5.12 -0.16
N ARG A 145 5.24 -4.53 -1.36
CA ARG A 145 4.08 -4.39 -2.25
C ARG A 145 4.11 -5.42 -3.37
N ASP A 146 2.93 -5.68 -3.92
CA ASP A 146 2.69 -6.35 -5.19
C ASP A 146 2.75 -5.26 -6.28
N ASP A 147 3.93 -4.97 -6.82
CA ASP A 147 4.16 -3.89 -7.80
C ASP A 147 3.85 -4.31 -9.24
N ASP A 148 4.06 -5.59 -9.60
CA ASP A 148 3.70 -6.18 -10.89
C ASP A 148 2.21 -6.62 -10.97
N CYS A 149 1.51 -6.48 -9.84
CA CYS A 149 0.13 -6.88 -9.61
C CYS A 149 -0.14 -8.38 -9.83
N SER A 150 0.82 -9.29 -9.70
CA SER A 150 0.65 -10.75 -9.77
C SER A 150 -0.16 -11.32 -8.60
N GLY A 151 -0.23 -10.59 -7.48
CA GLY A 151 -0.82 -11.02 -6.22
C GLY A 151 0.21 -11.59 -5.23
N ALA A 152 1.51 -11.40 -5.48
CA ALA A 152 2.60 -11.88 -4.65
C ALA A 152 3.66 -10.76 -4.50
N PRO A 153 3.76 -10.12 -3.31
CA PRO A 153 4.77 -9.08 -3.09
C PRO A 153 6.19 -9.58 -3.28
N ASP A 154 7.02 -8.77 -3.95
CA ASP A 154 8.46 -9.00 -4.11
C ASP A 154 8.85 -10.37 -4.74
N ASP A 155 8.01 -10.92 -5.63
CA ASP A 155 8.31 -12.13 -6.43
C ASP A 155 9.11 -11.78 -7.71
N PRO A 156 9.94 -12.67 -8.29
CA PRO A 156 10.38 -13.97 -7.80
C PRO A 156 11.67 -13.89 -6.96
N ASP A 157 12.09 -15.07 -6.47
CA ASP A 157 13.37 -15.31 -5.78
C ASP A 157 14.52 -14.43 -6.28
N GLY A 158 14.90 -13.42 -5.48
CA GLY A 158 16.01 -12.52 -5.77
C GLY A 158 15.68 -11.02 -5.79
N VAL A 159 14.40 -10.63 -5.82
CA VAL A 159 13.98 -9.21 -5.67
C VAL A 159 14.44 -8.64 -4.33
N CYS A 160 14.36 -9.42 -3.24
CA CYS A 160 14.86 -9.08 -1.91
C CYS A 160 16.16 -9.82 -1.53
N PRO A 161 17.36 -9.31 -1.88
CA PRO A 161 18.63 -9.89 -1.46
C PRO A 161 18.75 -10.03 0.07
N GLY A 162 19.13 -11.24 0.51
CA GLY A 162 19.37 -11.56 1.91
C GLY A 162 18.12 -11.64 2.77
N CYS A 163 16.92 -11.76 2.19
CA CYS A 163 15.67 -11.96 2.93
C CYS A 163 14.77 -13.00 2.27
N VAL A 164 13.94 -13.66 3.09
CA VAL A 164 12.80 -14.45 2.65
C VAL A 164 11.55 -13.61 2.89
N VAL A 165 10.83 -13.29 1.82
CA VAL A 165 9.53 -12.60 1.90
C VAL A 165 8.45 -13.65 2.12
N VAL A 166 7.56 -13.39 3.07
CA VAL A 166 6.39 -14.23 3.33
C VAL A 166 5.17 -13.59 2.70
N ALA A 167 4.34 -14.41 2.03
CA ALA A 167 3.09 -13.96 1.42
C ALA A 167 2.16 -13.28 2.44
N PRO A 168 1.32 -12.31 2.03
CA PRO A 168 0.52 -11.51 2.95
C PRO A 168 -0.34 -12.34 3.90
N VAL A 169 -0.28 -12.04 5.20
CA VAL A 169 -1.16 -12.62 6.24
C VAL A 169 -1.90 -11.51 6.95
N GLU A 170 -3.23 -11.52 6.88
CA GLU A 170 -4.16 -10.47 7.37
C GLU A 170 -3.87 -9.02 6.92
N GLY A 171 -2.99 -8.84 5.92
CA GLY A 171 -2.58 -7.54 5.38
C GLY A 171 -1.11 -7.20 5.62
N HIS A 172 -0.44 -7.94 6.50
CA HIS A 172 0.98 -7.75 6.83
C HIS A 172 1.87 -8.51 5.84
N VAL A 173 3.02 -7.92 5.50
CA VAL A 173 4.07 -8.54 4.66
C VAL A 173 5.39 -8.50 5.43
N TYR A 174 5.97 -9.69 5.66
CA TYR A 174 7.14 -9.86 6.52
C TYR A 174 8.37 -10.29 5.72
N HIS A 175 9.49 -9.60 5.93
CA HIS A 175 10.77 -9.90 5.30
C HIS A 175 11.74 -10.41 6.37
N PHE A 176 11.96 -11.72 6.40
CA PHE A 176 12.87 -12.38 7.34
C PHE A 176 14.29 -12.35 6.76
N CYS A 177 15.15 -11.49 7.32
CA CYS A 177 16.42 -11.10 6.75
C CYS A 177 17.66 -11.64 7.49
N GLU A 178 18.77 -11.75 6.76
CA GLU A 178 20.08 -12.22 7.25
C GLU A 178 20.66 -11.41 8.41
N ALA A 179 21.57 -12.02 9.19
CA ALA A 179 22.01 -11.48 10.47
C ALA A 179 22.73 -10.12 10.40
N GLN A 180 22.18 -9.11 11.11
CA GLN A 180 22.71 -7.76 11.23
C GLN A 180 22.62 -7.25 12.68
N ARG A 181 23.24 -6.10 12.97
CA ARG A 181 23.04 -5.38 14.23
C ARG A 181 21.72 -4.64 14.18
N TRP A 182 21.09 -4.37 15.32
CA TRP A 182 19.74 -3.80 15.36
C TRP A 182 19.63 -2.48 14.57
N LEU A 183 20.61 -1.57 14.72
CA LEU A 183 20.68 -0.31 13.97
C LEU A 183 20.87 -0.49 12.45
N ASP A 184 21.68 -1.47 12.05
CA ASP A 184 21.91 -1.78 10.63
C ASP A 184 20.65 -2.43 10.01
N ALA A 185 19.93 -3.26 10.79
CA ALA A 185 18.69 -3.91 10.42
C ALA A 185 17.56 -2.90 10.21
N GLY A 186 17.34 -1.99 11.15
CA GLY A 186 16.36 -0.90 11.01
C GLY A 186 16.70 0.10 9.89
N ALA A 187 17.98 0.26 9.53
CA ALA A 187 18.36 0.97 8.31
C ALA A 187 17.94 0.21 7.04
N ILE A 188 18.21 -1.10 6.97
CA ILE A 188 17.85 -1.94 5.81
C ILE A 188 16.33 -2.00 5.58
N CYS A 189 15.52 -2.06 6.64
CA CYS A 189 14.07 -1.97 6.50
C CYS A 189 13.66 -0.60 5.93
N ARG A 190 14.15 0.51 6.51
CA ARG A 190 13.77 1.87 6.08
C ARG A 190 14.25 2.23 4.67
N ASP A 191 15.41 1.73 4.23
CA ASP A 191 15.90 1.89 2.86
C ASP A 191 14.99 1.21 1.82
N ARG A 192 14.13 0.28 2.25
CA ARG A 192 13.09 -0.41 1.47
C ARG A 192 11.68 0.16 1.65
N GLY A 193 11.52 1.19 2.48
CA GLY A 193 10.20 1.74 2.85
C GLY A 193 9.46 0.95 3.93
N LEU A 194 10.14 0.02 4.59
CA LEU A 194 9.66 -0.84 5.68
C LEU A 194 10.12 -0.30 7.05
N HIS A 195 9.67 -0.91 8.14
CA HIS A 195 10.31 -0.79 9.46
C HIS A 195 10.69 -2.18 10.01
N LEU A 196 11.42 -2.25 11.12
CA LEU A 196 11.50 -3.48 11.90
C LEU A 196 10.12 -3.81 12.48
N VAL A 197 9.72 -5.08 12.47
CA VAL A 197 8.35 -5.53 12.85
C VAL A 197 7.88 -4.95 14.19
N ALA A 198 6.63 -4.50 14.24
CA ALA A 198 6.05 -3.77 15.36
C ALA A 198 4.81 -4.49 15.92
N ILE A 199 5.07 -5.49 16.76
CA ILE A 199 4.07 -6.48 17.20
C ILE A 199 2.95 -5.83 18.04
N ASP A 200 1.77 -5.65 17.44
CA ASP A 200 0.66 -4.89 18.02
C ASP A 200 -0.30 -5.76 18.86
N ASP A 201 -0.37 -7.08 18.63
CA ASP A 201 -1.19 -8.01 19.42
C ASP A 201 -0.65 -9.47 19.53
N GLU A 202 -1.44 -10.33 20.20
CA GLU A 202 -1.11 -11.74 20.47
C GLU A 202 -1.14 -12.61 19.21
N TRP A 203 -2.01 -12.32 18.24
CA TRP A 203 -2.10 -13.07 16.99
C TRP A 203 -0.88 -12.79 16.11
N GLU A 204 -0.50 -11.52 15.99
CA GLU A 204 0.67 -11.12 15.19
C GLU A 204 1.96 -11.71 15.78
N ASN A 205 2.08 -11.70 17.11
CA ASN A 205 3.16 -12.36 17.82
C ASN A 205 3.25 -13.86 17.45
N GLU A 206 2.14 -14.59 17.57
CA GLU A 206 2.08 -16.03 17.25
C GLU A 206 2.47 -16.30 15.79
N GLU A 207 2.02 -15.49 14.82
CA GLU A 207 2.35 -15.71 13.40
C GLU A 207 3.81 -15.37 13.09
N VAL A 208 4.34 -14.23 13.53
CA VAL A 208 5.76 -13.86 13.31
C VAL A 208 6.70 -14.90 13.94
N SER A 209 6.37 -15.38 15.13
CA SER A 209 7.08 -16.45 15.85
C SER A 209 7.00 -17.80 15.12
N SER A 210 5.81 -18.17 14.63
CA SER A 210 5.56 -19.38 13.83
C SER A 210 6.30 -19.35 12.48
N LEU A 211 6.42 -18.19 11.84
CA LEU A 211 7.18 -17.99 10.62
C LEU A 211 8.69 -18.04 10.87
N ALA A 212 9.20 -17.36 11.91
CA ALA A 212 10.58 -17.42 12.35
C ALA A 212 11.04 -18.88 12.58
N ALA A 213 10.21 -19.67 13.29
CA ALA A 213 10.47 -21.07 13.59
C ALA A 213 10.60 -21.96 12.34
N ARG A 214 9.88 -21.65 11.24
CA ARG A 214 9.97 -22.38 9.97
C ARG A 214 11.26 -22.08 9.20
N LEU A 215 11.80 -20.88 9.34
CA LEU A 215 12.99 -20.42 8.61
C LEU A 215 14.30 -20.85 9.28
N GLY A 216 14.33 -20.90 10.62
CA GLY A 216 15.41 -21.54 11.35
C GLY A 216 15.52 -21.11 12.80
N PRO A 217 16.19 -21.94 13.63
CA PRO A 217 16.36 -21.61 15.04
C PRO A 217 17.34 -20.47 15.24
N GLY A 218 16.97 -19.48 16.06
CA GLY A 218 17.80 -18.33 16.39
C GLY A 218 17.14 -17.39 17.39
N ARG A 219 17.41 -16.10 17.24
CA ARG A 219 16.66 -14.99 17.85
C ARG A 219 16.59 -13.89 16.82
N TRP A 220 15.48 -13.17 16.78
CA TRP A 220 15.15 -12.29 15.67
C TRP A 220 14.97 -10.86 16.17
N TRP A 221 15.66 -9.88 15.61
CA TRP A 221 15.41 -8.48 15.95
C TRP A 221 14.01 -8.06 15.50
N MET A 222 13.30 -7.37 16.40
CA MET A 222 12.06 -6.66 16.18
C MET A 222 12.25 -5.16 16.44
N GLY A 223 11.26 -4.32 16.14
CA GLY A 223 11.40 -2.86 16.23
C GLY A 223 11.46 -2.29 17.65
N LEU A 224 11.27 -3.11 18.68
CA LEU A 224 11.18 -2.65 20.06
C LEU A 224 12.55 -2.20 20.58
N ASN A 225 12.65 -0.99 21.11
CA ASN A 225 13.88 -0.45 21.70
C ASN A 225 13.58 0.63 22.74
N ASP A 226 14.46 0.81 23.73
CA ASP A 226 14.40 1.91 24.70
C ASP A 226 15.68 2.75 24.74
N ARG A 227 16.53 2.60 23.72
CA ARG A 227 17.82 3.30 23.45
C ARG A 227 17.88 4.81 23.71
N GLU A 228 16.75 5.52 23.65
CA GLU A 228 16.71 6.97 23.98
C GLU A 228 16.54 7.23 25.48
N ARG A 229 15.88 6.31 26.19
CA ARG A 229 15.57 6.39 27.62
C ARG A 229 15.16 5.02 28.17
N GLU A 230 16.10 4.40 28.88
CA GLU A 230 15.93 3.27 29.79
C GLU A 230 14.50 3.09 30.36
N GLY A 231 13.93 1.90 30.15
CA GLY A 231 12.59 1.50 30.59
C GLY A 231 11.44 2.16 29.84
N ALA A 232 11.70 2.94 28.80
CA ALA A 232 10.68 3.59 27.96
C ALA A 232 10.68 3.05 26.53
N TRP A 233 10.40 1.75 26.42
CA TRP A 233 10.27 1.01 25.17
C TRP A 233 9.32 1.67 24.16
N VAL A 234 9.78 1.76 22.92
CA VAL A 234 9.06 2.25 21.75
C VAL A 234 9.37 1.39 20.52
N TRP A 235 8.47 1.38 19.55
CA TRP A 235 8.73 0.77 18.24
C TRP A 235 9.54 1.71 17.34
N ASP A 236 10.52 1.16 16.59
CA ASP A 236 11.21 1.84 15.49
C ASP A 236 10.20 2.33 14.45
N GLY A 237 10.55 3.41 13.73
CA GLY A 237 9.67 4.08 12.79
C GLY A 237 8.55 4.91 13.45
N THR A 238 7.70 4.30 14.29
CA THR A 238 6.53 4.99 14.88
C THR A 238 6.87 5.81 16.12
N MET A 239 7.90 5.43 16.87
CA MET A 239 8.26 5.98 18.19
C MET A 239 7.11 5.91 19.23
N LEU A 240 6.15 5.02 19.03
CA LEU A 240 5.04 4.79 19.95
C LEU A 240 5.38 3.66 20.94
N PRO A 241 4.91 3.75 22.20
CA PRO A 241 5.06 2.66 23.16
C PRO A 241 4.22 1.45 22.75
N PRO A 242 4.66 0.22 23.10
CA PRO A 242 3.93 -0.99 22.77
C PRO A 242 2.56 -1.05 23.45
N ARG A 243 1.55 -1.52 22.71
CA ARG A 243 0.19 -1.78 23.23
C ARG A 243 0.05 -3.20 23.79
N TYR A 244 0.76 -4.13 23.16
CA TYR A 244 0.93 -5.52 23.56
C TYR A 244 2.39 -5.76 23.94
N THR A 245 2.65 -6.62 24.92
CA THR A 245 4.01 -7.01 25.30
C THR A 245 4.08 -8.48 25.69
N ASN A 246 5.07 -9.20 25.17
CA ASN A 246 5.22 -10.64 25.40
C ASN A 246 6.58 -11.02 25.99
N TRP A 247 7.09 -10.23 26.92
CA TRP A 247 8.38 -10.46 27.59
C TRP A 247 8.47 -11.85 28.25
N ALA A 248 9.65 -12.46 28.15
CA ALA A 248 10.00 -13.69 28.85
C ALA A 248 10.00 -13.47 30.38
N VAL A 249 9.91 -14.56 31.15
CA VAL A 249 9.88 -14.47 32.62
C VAL A 249 11.20 -13.94 33.16
N GLY A 250 11.19 -12.69 33.62
CA GLY A 250 12.36 -11.96 34.09
C GLY A 250 12.64 -10.69 33.30
N GLN A 251 12.16 -10.62 32.06
CA GLN A 251 12.50 -9.57 31.10
C GLN A 251 11.51 -8.39 31.05
N PRO A 252 11.96 -7.21 30.62
CA PRO A 252 13.37 -6.85 30.34
C PRO A 252 14.21 -6.71 31.63
N ASP A 253 15.42 -7.26 31.66
CA ASP A 253 16.32 -7.22 32.84
C ASP A 253 17.52 -6.27 32.70
N ASN A 254 17.76 -5.75 31.50
CA ASN A 254 18.87 -4.89 31.13
C ASN A 254 20.22 -5.41 31.65
N SER A 255 20.56 -6.66 31.30
CA SER A 255 21.79 -7.33 31.72
C SER A 255 23.03 -6.84 30.97
N GLY A 256 23.27 -5.52 31.02
CA GLY A 256 24.52 -4.90 30.59
C GLY A 256 24.37 -3.91 29.43
N GLU A 257 23.37 -3.02 29.50
CA GLU A 257 23.01 -2.04 28.45
C GLU A 257 22.40 -2.76 27.23
N GLU A 258 21.21 -3.35 27.46
CA GLU A 258 20.46 -4.21 26.53
C GLU A 258 19.26 -3.49 25.90
N ASP A 259 19.50 -2.38 25.21
CA ASP A 259 18.43 -1.47 24.78
C ASP A 259 17.53 -1.94 23.59
N CYS A 260 17.66 -3.19 23.12
CA CYS A 260 17.05 -3.68 21.87
C CYS A 260 16.30 -5.01 22.03
N GLY A 261 15.05 -5.05 21.56
CA GLY A 261 14.17 -6.20 21.68
C GLY A 261 14.37 -7.27 20.61
N GLU A 262 14.41 -8.52 21.04
CA GLU A 262 14.49 -9.72 20.19
C GLU A 262 13.34 -10.70 20.50
N LEU A 263 12.89 -11.42 19.46
CA LEU A 263 11.92 -12.51 19.55
C LEU A 263 12.63 -13.87 19.73
N LEU A 264 12.28 -14.57 20.80
CA LEU A 264 12.69 -15.94 21.13
C LEU A 264 11.69 -16.95 20.53
N PHE A 265 11.92 -17.39 19.29
CA PHE A 265 11.01 -18.29 18.57
C PHE A 265 10.75 -19.66 19.26
N GLU A 266 11.63 -20.15 20.15
CA GLU A 266 11.40 -21.44 20.87
C GLU A 266 10.37 -21.29 21.99
N ASP A 267 10.37 -20.14 22.65
CA ASP A 267 9.55 -19.86 23.83
C ASP A 267 8.30 -19.03 23.50
N ASP A 268 8.23 -18.48 22.28
CA ASP A 268 7.25 -17.49 21.86
C ASP A 268 7.22 -16.28 22.80
N ARG A 269 8.39 -15.73 23.11
CA ARG A 269 8.56 -14.64 24.10
C ARG A 269 9.63 -13.66 23.66
N TRP A 270 9.66 -12.49 24.28
CA TRP A 270 10.60 -11.42 23.96
C TRP A 270 11.72 -11.34 24.99
N ASN A 271 12.90 -10.95 24.54
CA ASN A 271 14.08 -10.68 25.35
C ASN A 271 14.64 -9.31 24.96
N ASP A 272 15.31 -8.64 25.88
CA ASP A 272 16.15 -7.48 25.62
C ASP A 272 17.61 -7.94 25.44
N ALA A 273 18.33 -7.35 24.50
CA ALA A 273 19.71 -7.73 24.17
C ALA A 273 20.55 -6.54 23.69
N PRO A 274 21.89 -6.60 23.73
CA PRO A 274 22.75 -5.51 23.30
C PRO A 274 22.63 -5.33 21.78
N CYS A 275 22.24 -4.13 21.35
CA CYS A 275 21.96 -3.78 19.96
C CYS A 275 23.10 -4.09 18.95
N GLU A 276 24.33 -4.25 19.44
CA GLU A 276 25.53 -4.59 18.66
C GLU A 276 25.66 -6.11 18.34
N ILE A 277 24.79 -6.97 18.89
CA ILE A 277 24.74 -8.39 18.50
C ILE A 277 24.29 -8.50 17.03
N ARG A 278 24.92 -9.42 16.28
CA ARG A 278 24.52 -9.75 14.91
C ARG A 278 23.62 -10.97 14.91
N GLN A 279 22.36 -10.79 14.56
CA GLN A 279 21.35 -11.85 14.46
C GLN A 279 20.28 -11.49 13.42
N PRO A 280 19.54 -12.46 12.87
CA PRO A 280 18.55 -12.18 11.83
C PRO A 280 17.44 -11.26 12.34
N PHE A 281 16.67 -10.69 11.43
CA PHE A 281 15.69 -9.65 11.75
C PHE A 281 14.45 -9.75 10.87
N VAL A 282 13.35 -9.16 11.32
CA VAL A 282 12.09 -9.12 10.57
C VAL A 282 11.78 -7.67 10.22
N CYS A 283 11.68 -7.36 8.92
CA CYS A 283 11.03 -6.13 8.47
C CYS A 283 9.54 -6.37 8.23
N GLU A 284 8.76 -5.29 8.34
CA GLU A 284 7.33 -5.26 8.11
C GLU A 284 6.95 -4.06 7.24
N TYR A 285 5.93 -4.24 6.40
CA TYR A 285 5.32 -3.20 5.58
C TYR A 285 4.18 -2.48 6.34
N PRO A 286 4.16 -1.13 6.43
CA PRO A 286 3.22 -0.33 7.24
C PRO A 286 1.86 0.06 6.58
#